data_AF-A0A292PJP3-F1
#
_entry.id   AF-A0A292PJP3-F1
#
_cell.length_a   1.000
_cell.length_b   1.000
_cell.length_c   1.000
_cell.angle_alpha   90.00
_cell.angle_beta   90.00
_cell.angle_gamma   90.00
#
_symmetry.space_group_name_H-M   'P 1'
#
loop_
_entity.id
_entity.type
_entity.pdbx_description
1 polymer ?
#
loop_
_entity_poly.entity_id
_entity_poly.type
_entity_poly.pdbx_seq_one_letter_code
_entity_poly.pdbx_strand_id
1 'polypeptide(L)'
;MKETLKPWDWNFIQEGNVVAHSGDAAIDAMLYDGAGGRQDWYVFEELYGLHPSAVQKITHKETIEILNRHATVKANDQPGADEFYRRFAVFVAAFRREDPWCNYLQYGHLNPTCAAYWSLLELQI
;
A
#
# COMPACT_ATOMS: atom_id res chain seq x y z
N MET A 1 30.54 13.16 -26.07
CA MET A 1 29.91 14.14 -25.16
C MET A 1 29.45 13.37 -23.94
N LYS A 2 29.85 13.77 -22.73
CA LYS A 2 29.26 13.26 -21.49
C LYS A 2 28.19 14.28 -21.10
N GLU A 3 26.92 13.93 -21.23
CA GLU A 3 25.84 14.76 -20.71
C GLU A 3 25.96 14.80 -19.19
N THR A 4 26.26 15.99 -18.66
CA THR A 4 26.27 16.24 -17.22
C THR A 4 24.84 16.49 -16.78
N LEU A 5 24.24 15.51 -16.09
CA LEU A 5 22.93 15.63 -15.42
C LEU A 5 22.94 16.87 -14.53
N LYS A 6 21.99 17.78 -14.76
CA LYS A 6 21.83 19.00 -13.97
C LYS A 6 21.18 18.63 -12.62
N PRO A 7 21.33 19.47 -11.58
CA PRO A 7 20.68 19.24 -10.28
C PRO A 7 19.17 19.02 -10.37
N TRP A 8 18.50 19.67 -11.33
CA TRP A 8 17.07 19.48 -11.60
C TRP A 8 16.74 18.10 -12.18
N ASP A 9 17.62 17.51 -12.99
CA ASP A 9 17.46 16.16 -13.53
C ASP A 9 17.54 15.12 -12.40
N TRP A 10 18.40 15.36 -11.41
CA TRP A 10 18.48 14.51 -10.22
C TRP A 10 17.21 14.55 -9.38
N ASN A 11 16.64 15.74 -9.15
CA ASN A 11 15.37 15.85 -8.43
C ASN A 11 14.24 15.15 -9.19
N PHE A 12 14.17 15.31 -10.51
CA PHE A 12 13.14 14.65 -11.31
C PHE A 12 13.31 13.13 -11.33
N ILE A 13 14.56 12.64 -11.40
CA ILE A 13 14.86 11.22 -11.27
C ILE A 13 14.49 10.72 -9.88
N GLN A 14 14.80 11.45 -8.80
CA GLN A 14 14.47 11.06 -7.44
C GLN A 14 12.97 11.07 -7.17
N GLU A 15 12.24 12.11 -7.60
CA GLU A 15 10.79 12.18 -7.52
C GLU A 15 10.13 11.10 -8.37
N GLY A 16 10.61 10.89 -9.60
CA GLY A 16 10.19 9.80 -10.46
C GLY A 16 10.49 8.43 -9.85
N ASN A 17 11.63 8.26 -9.18
CA ASN A 17 11.97 7.04 -8.44
C ASN A 17 11.01 6.84 -7.28
N VAL A 18 10.74 7.87 -6.48
CA VAL A 18 9.84 7.80 -5.32
C VAL A 18 8.40 7.47 -5.75
N VAL A 19 7.93 8.05 -6.86
CA VAL A 19 6.60 7.78 -7.44
C VAL A 19 6.56 6.39 -8.09
N ALA A 20 7.60 5.95 -8.78
CA ALA A 20 7.68 4.61 -9.36
C ALA A 20 7.92 3.51 -8.31
N HIS A 21 8.53 3.83 -7.17
CA HIS A 21 8.72 2.91 -6.04
C HIS A 21 7.46 2.74 -5.20
N SER A 22 6.53 3.69 -5.24
CA SER A 22 5.25 3.61 -4.55
C SER A 22 4.19 3.22 -5.56
N GLY A 23 4.18 1.95 -5.96
CA GLY A 23 3.12 1.40 -6.81
C GLY A 23 1.73 1.74 -6.26
N ASP A 24 0.78 1.95 -7.16
CA ASP A 24 -0.60 2.22 -6.78
C ASP A 24 -1.34 0.89 -6.72
N ALA A 25 -1.64 0.42 -5.50
CA ALA A 25 -2.30 -0.86 -5.27
C ALA A 25 -3.59 -1.02 -6.08
N ALA A 26 -4.35 0.07 -6.27
CA ALA A 26 -5.59 0.02 -7.04
C ALA A 26 -5.32 -0.20 -8.53
N ILE A 27 -4.33 0.50 -9.10
CA ILE A 27 -3.91 0.33 -10.50
C ILE A 27 -3.24 -1.03 -10.72
N ASP A 28 -2.34 -1.43 -9.83
CA ASP A 28 -1.63 -2.71 -9.91
C ASP A 28 -2.60 -3.90 -9.79
N ALA A 29 -3.67 -3.76 -9.01
CA ALA A 29 -4.69 -4.80 -8.91
C ALA A 29 -5.45 -5.00 -10.22
N MET A 30 -5.57 -3.98 -11.07
CA MET A 30 -6.23 -4.10 -12.38
C MET A 30 -5.44 -4.99 -13.35
N LEU A 31 -4.13 -5.14 -13.16
CA LEU A 31 -3.28 -6.02 -13.98
C LEU A 31 -3.62 -7.51 -13.83
N TYR A 32 -4.40 -7.86 -12.80
CA TYR A 32 -4.85 -9.23 -12.53
C TYR A 32 -6.25 -9.51 -13.08
N ASP A 33 -6.92 -8.51 -13.69
CA ASP A 33 -8.28 -8.68 -14.21
C ASP A 33 -8.29 -9.25 -15.65
N GLY A 34 -9.37 -9.97 -15.98
CA GLY A 34 -9.64 -10.46 -17.32
C GLY A 34 -8.83 -11.67 -17.80
N ALA A 35 -9.18 -12.14 -19.00
CA ALA A 35 -8.50 -13.24 -19.67
C ALA A 35 -7.09 -12.80 -20.09
N GLY A 36 -6.06 -13.35 -19.44
CA GLY A 36 -4.66 -12.95 -19.63
C GLY A 36 -4.12 -12.02 -18.55
N GLY A 37 -4.90 -11.73 -17.50
CA GLY A 37 -4.41 -11.06 -16.30
C GLY A 37 -3.25 -11.84 -15.65
N ARG A 38 -2.42 -11.11 -14.89
CA ARG A 38 -1.33 -11.70 -14.11
C ARG A 38 -1.84 -12.83 -13.20
N GLN A 39 -1.01 -13.84 -13.00
CA GLN A 39 -1.35 -15.03 -12.21
C GLN A 39 -0.54 -15.13 -10.90
N ASP A 40 0.46 -14.27 -10.74
CA ASP A 40 1.35 -14.21 -9.58
C ASP A 40 0.77 -13.34 -8.46
N TRP A 41 -0.51 -13.56 -8.14
CA TRP A 41 -1.25 -12.78 -7.13
C TRP A 41 -0.63 -12.86 -5.73
N TYR A 42 0.16 -13.89 -5.45
CA TYR A 42 0.92 -14.02 -4.20
C TYR A 42 1.99 -12.93 -4.06
N VAL A 43 2.59 -12.47 -5.16
CA VAL A 43 3.55 -11.34 -5.15
C VAL A 43 2.81 -10.05 -4.81
N PHE A 44 1.61 -9.86 -5.38
CA PHE A 44 0.76 -8.72 -5.06
C PHE A 44 0.36 -8.72 -3.59
N GLU A 45 -0.11 -9.86 -3.07
CA GLU A 45 -0.48 -9.98 -1.66
C GLU A 45 0.73 -9.79 -0.74
N GLU A 46 1.92 -10.21 -1.16
CA GLU A 46 3.15 -9.95 -0.42
C GLU A 46 3.52 -8.45 -0.38
N LEU A 47 3.24 -7.70 -1.45
CA LEU A 47 3.52 -6.26 -1.54
C LEU A 47 2.46 -5.40 -0.86
N TYR A 48 1.19 -5.76 -0.96
CA TYR A 48 0.07 -4.92 -0.54
C TYR A 48 -0.75 -5.51 0.62
N GLY A 49 -0.50 -6.75 1.04
CA GLY A 49 -1.17 -7.41 2.16
C GLY A 49 -2.56 -8.00 1.86
N LEU A 50 -3.12 -7.73 0.68
CA LEU A 50 -4.45 -8.20 0.27
C LEU A 50 -4.41 -8.82 -1.12
N HIS A 51 -5.32 -9.76 -1.39
CA HIS A 51 -5.50 -10.30 -2.73
C HIS A 51 -5.96 -9.19 -3.71
N PRO A 52 -5.51 -9.16 -4.97
CA PRO A 52 -5.85 -8.10 -5.93
C PRO A 52 -7.36 -7.92 -6.11
N SER A 53 -8.14 -9.01 -6.15
CA SER A 53 -9.60 -8.95 -6.25
C SER A 53 -10.30 -8.30 -5.04
N ALA A 54 -9.65 -8.28 -3.87
CA ALA A 54 -10.15 -7.56 -2.70
C ALA A 54 -9.84 -6.07 -2.85
N VAL A 55 -8.62 -5.73 -3.27
CA VAL A 55 -8.19 -4.34 -3.49
C VAL A 55 -9.05 -3.65 -4.56
N GLN A 56 -9.42 -4.33 -5.63
CA GLN A 56 -10.33 -3.81 -6.67
C GLN A 56 -11.70 -3.35 -6.14
N LYS A 57 -12.14 -3.86 -4.99
CA LYS A 57 -13.44 -3.51 -4.39
C LYS A 57 -13.33 -2.35 -3.41
N ILE A 58 -12.12 -1.95 -3.03
CA ILE A 58 -11.89 -0.89 -2.07
C ILE A 58 -12.17 0.45 -2.74
N THR A 59 -13.07 1.23 -2.12
CA THR A 59 -13.41 2.57 -2.59
C THR A 59 -12.79 3.68 -1.73
N HIS A 60 -12.22 3.32 -0.58
CA HIS A 60 -11.65 4.25 0.39
C HIS A 60 -10.17 4.49 0.10
N LYS A 61 -9.83 5.75 -0.21
CA LYS A 61 -8.46 6.16 -0.57
C LYS A 61 -7.48 5.92 0.57
N GLU A 62 -7.93 6.14 1.80
CA GLU A 62 -7.13 5.99 3.02
C GLU A 62 -6.63 4.56 3.19
N THR A 63 -7.43 3.57 2.81
CA THR A 63 -7.02 2.17 2.81
C THR A 63 -5.96 1.92 1.75
N ILE A 64 -6.17 2.39 0.52
CA ILE A 64 -5.19 2.26 -0.56
C ILE A 64 -3.85 2.90 -0.18
N GLU A 65 -3.86 4.08 0.45
CA GLU A 65 -2.65 4.75 0.94
C GLU A 65 -1.88 3.90 1.96
N ILE A 66 -2.58 3.18 2.84
CA ILE A 66 -1.94 2.24 3.79
C ILE A 66 -1.32 1.03 3.06
N LEU A 67 -1.99 0.47 2.04
CA LEU A 67 -1.43 -0.63 1.25
C LEU A 67 -0.18 -0.16 0.48
N ASN A 68 -0.25 1.02 -0.16
CA ASN A 68 0.88 1.62 -0.88
C ASN A 68 2.05 1.87 0.07
N ARG A 69 1.78 2.38 1.28
CA ARG A 69 2.81 2.57 2.31
C ARG A 69 3.53 1.26 2.64
N HIS A 70 2.82 0.13 2.72
CA HIS A 70 3.47 -1.16 2.95
C HIS A 70 4.39 -1.58 1.81
N ALA A 71 3.98 -1.36 0.56
CA ALA A 71 4.85 -1.58 -0.60
C ALA A 71 6.11 -0.68 -0.55
N THR A 72 5.96 0.60 -0.21
CA THR A 72 7.08 1.55 -0.05
C THR A 72 8.04 1.10 1.06
N VAL A 73 7.53 0.73 2.24
CA VAL A 73 8.36 0.27 3.36
C VAL A 73 9.11 -1.01 2.99
N LYS A 74 8.49 -1.93 2.25
CA LYS A 74 9.16 -3.11 1.70
C LYS A 74 10.23 -2.77 0.67
N ALA A 75 9.94 -1.87 -0.27
CA ALA A 75 10.86 -1.50 -1.35
C ALA A 75 12.13 -0.81 -0.83
N ASN A 76 12.00 -0.03 0.24
CA ASN A 76 13.10 0.75 0.81
C ASN A 76 13.92 -0.01 1.87
N ASP A 77 13.57 -1.26 2.18
CA ASP A 77 14.20 -2.09 3.23
C ASP A 77 14.45 -1.31 4.53
N GLN A 78 13.40 -0.62 4.99
CA GLN A 78 13.54 0.43 5.99
C GLN A 78 13.95 -0.14 7.36
N PRO A 79 15.11 0.27 7.94
CA PRO A 79 15.54 -0.23 9.24
C PRO A 79 14.51 0.09 10.35
N GLY A 80 14.12 -0.92 11.13
CA GLY A 80 13.14 -0.76 12.20
C GLY A 80 11.67 -0.84 11.77
N ALA A 81 11.39 -1.26 10.53
CA ALA A 81 10.03 -1.47 10.02
C ALA A 81 9.26 -2.62 10.70
N ASP A 82 9.88 -3.39 11.61
CA ASP A 82 9.25 -4.51 12.32
C ASP A 82 7.93 -4.12 12.98
N GLU A 83 7.89 -2.96 13.64
CA GLU A 83 6.67 -2.48 14.31
C GLU A 83 5.58 -2.11 13.29
N PHE A 84 5.96 -1.54 12.15
CA PHE A 84 5.04 -1.27 11.07
C PHE A 84 4.46 -2.57 10.50
N TYR A 85 5.30 -3.55 10.20
CA TYR A 85 4.82 -4.85 9.68
C TYR A 85 3.87 -5.53 10.67
N ARG A 86 4.15 -5.47 11.98
CA ARG A 86 3.24 -6.00 13.01
C ARG A 86 1.90 -5.29 13.00
N ARG A 87 1.87 -3.95 13.01
CA ARG A 87 0.62 -3.18 12.99
C ARG A 87 -0.13 -3.35 11.67
N PHE A 88 0.59 -3.47 10.57
CA PHE A 88 0.02 -3.69 9.25
C PHE A 88 -0.65 -5.06 9.14
N ALA A 89 -0.03 -6.10 9.69
CA ALA A 89 -0.65 -7.43 9.77
C ALA A 89 -1.94 -7.41 10.59
N VAL A 90 -1.99 -6.65 11.70
CA VAL A 90 -3.21 -6.45 12.50
C VAL A 90 -4.28 -5.71 11.68
N PHE A 91 -3.90 -4.66 10.96
CA PHE A 91 -4.81 -3.94 10.07
C PHE A 91 -5.40 -4.83 9.00
N VAL A 92 -4.58 -5.58 8.26
CA VAL A 92 -5.03 -6.52 7.22
C VAL A 92 -5.97 -7.59 7.79
N ALA A 93 -5.63 -8.16 8.95
CA ALA A 93 -6.46 -9.18 9.60
C ALA A 93 -7.83 -8.64 10.04
N ALA A 94 -7.89 -7.39 10.49
CA ALA A 94 -9.14 -6.70 10.83
C ALA A 94 -9.93 -6.35 9.56
N PHE A 95 -9.29 -5.74 8.57
CA PHE A 95 -9.89 -5.31 7.32
C PHE A 95 -10.54 -6.46 6.53
N ARG A 96 -9.92 -7.66 6.53
CA ARG A 96 -10.48 -8.87 5.88
C ARG A 96 -11.84 -9.29 6.43
N ARG A 97 -12.24 -8.81 7.62
CA ARG A 97 -13.53 -9.10 8.25
C ARG A 97 -14.58 -8.02 7.99
N GLU A 98 -14.16 -6.87 7.43
CA GLU A 98 -15.05 -5.78 7.08
C GLU A 98 -15.74 -6.05 5.74
N ASP A 99 -16.89 -5.41 5.55
CA ASP A 99 -17.48 -5.27 4.22
C ASP A 99 -16.63 -4.26 3.41
N PRO A 100 -16.05 -4.65 2.25
CA PRO A 100 -15.24 -3.77 1.42
C PRO A 100 -15.95 -2.49 0.95
N TRP A 101 -17.28 -2.49 0.94
CA TRP A 101 -18.11 -1.33 0.57
C TRP A 101 -18.35 -0.37 1.73
N CYS A 102 -17.96 -0.75 2.94
CA CYS A 102 -18.25 -0.01 4.14
C CYS A 102 -17.03 0.78 4.63
N ASN A 103 -17.24 2.08 4.86
CA ASN A 103 -16.17 2.93 5.35
C ASN A 103 -15.97 2.72 6.85
N TYR A 104 -15.02 1.85 7.21
CA TYR A 104 -14.72 1.52 8.61
C TYR A 104 -14.32 2.76 9.45
N LEU A 105 -13.88 3.85 8.82
CA LEU A 105 -13.54 5.10 9.51
C LEU A 105 -14.76 5.79 10.12
N GLN A 106 -15.98 5.47 9.66
CA GLN A 106 -17.22 6.04 10.19
C GLN A 106 -17.64 5.44 11.55
N TYR A 107 -17.13 4.27 11.91
CA TYR A 107 -17.51 3.56 13.14
C TYR A 107 -16.74 4.00 14.40
N GLY A 108 -15.78 4.92 14.26
CA GLY A 108 -14.91 5.36 15.35
C GLY A 108 -13.95 4.26 15.87
N HIS A 109 -13.20 4.56 16.92
CA HIS A 109 -12.13 3.69 17.45
C HIS A 109 -12.62 2.35 18.06
N LEU A 110 -13.93 2.14 18.18
CA LEU A 110 -14.49 0.85 18.61
C LEU A 110 -14.42 -0.21 17.50
N ASN A 111 -14.32 0.21 16.24
CA ASN A 111 -14.07 -0.68 15.12
C ASN A 111 -12.59 -1.10 15.11
N PRO A 112 -12.28 -2.42 15.13
CA PRO A 112 -10.89 -2.91 15.16
C PRO A 112 -10.04 -2.44 13.97
N THR A 113 -10.65 -2.34 12.79
CA THR A 113 -9.99 -1.89 11.55
C THR A 113 -9.64 -0.40 11.63
N CYS A 114 -10.56 0.42 12.16
CA CYS A 114 -10.33 1.84 12.42
C CYS A 114 -9.20 2.04 13.44
N ALA A 115 -9.22 1.30 14.56
CA ALA A 115 -8.15 1.36 15.56
C ALA A 115 -6.78 0.97 14.99
N ALA A 116 -6.71 -0.12 14.20
CA ALA A 116 -5.48 -0.56 13.55
C ALA A 116 -4.97 0.45 12.51
N TYR A 117 -5.87 1.08 11.75
CA TYR A 117 -5.55 2.17 10.84
C TYR A 117 -4.87 3.34 11.55
N TRP A 118 -5.46 3.85 12.63
CA TRP A 118 -4.87 4.97 13.39
C TRP A 118 -3.52 4.60 13.99
N SER A 119 -3.38 3.37 14.48
CA SER A 119 -2.11 2.88 15.02
C SER A 119 -0.98 2.86 13.98
N LEU A 120 -1.30 2.66 12.69
CA LEU A 120 -0.32 2.77 11.60
C LEU A 120 0.10 4.22 11.35
N LEU A 121 -0.83 5.17 11.44
CA LEU A 121 -0.54 6.59 11.22
C LEU A 121 0.32 7.22 12.33
N GLU A 122 0.26 6.69 13.55
CA GLU A 122 1.12 7.11 14.65
C GLU A 122 2.61 6.79 14.44
N LEU A 123 2.91 5.82 13.55
CA LEU A 123 4.30 5.46 13.26
C LEU A 123 4.94 6.50 12.36
N GLN A 124 6.03 7.09 12.83
CA GLN A 124 6.96 7.88 12.02
C GLN A 124 8.03 6.95 11.46
N ILE A 125 7.83 6.55 10.21
CA ILE A 125 8.68 5.73 9.37
C ILE A 125 8.65 6.40 8.01
#